data_AF-A0A660YXF0-F1
#
_entry.id   AF-A0A660YXF0-F1
#
_cell.length_a   1.000
_cell.length_b   1.000
_cell.length_c   1.000
_cell.angle_alpha   90.00
_cell.angle_beta   90.00
_cell.angle_gamma   90.00
#
_symmetry.space_group_name_H-M   'P 1'
#
loop_
_entity.id
_entity.type
_entity.pdbx_description
1 polymer ?
#
loop_
_entity_poly.entity_id
_entity_poly.type
_entity_poly.pdbx_seq_one_letter_code
_entity_poly.pdbx_strand_id
1 'polypeptide(L)'
;YLNLLLNHLSFDVKLCSADMKNPDVHIINIVTVEKREYIVDGGYAAPFLEPLPRFLKNDHVINLGPEKFILKPQNKNGLSKLEHYYNGEFKHWYTAKPKPRGIEEFRGVIKDSYSDDAMFMNIFRITRFTGNGSLVMRNLQFTETTGLLTTTIDVPRNDIPGIVETKFSMPAAVAAEALGTLTDLKDTFN
;
A
#
# COMPACT_ATOMS: atom_id res chain seq x y z
N TYR A 1 -12.20 0.93 6.37
CA TYR A 1 -12.48 2.31 6.81
C TYR A 1 -12.68 3.29 5.65
N LEU A 2 -11.75 3.43 4.69
CA LEU A 2 -11.91 4.36 3.56
C LEU A 2 -13.20 4.16 2.75
N ASN A 3 -13.58 2.90 2.48
CA ASN A 3 -14.84 2.59 1.78
C ASN A 3 -16.08 3.17 2.49
N LEU A 4 -16.14 3.02 3.83
CA LEU A 4 -17.27 3.50 4.63
C LEU A 4 -17.35 5.02 4.62
N LEU A 5 -16.20 5.70 4.70
CA LEU A 5 -16.11 7.14 4.60
C LEU A 5 -16.60 7.64 3.23
N LEU A 6 -16.14 7.03 2.13
CA LEU A 6 -16.56 7.40 0.78
C LEU A 6 -18.08 7.20 0.59
N ASN A 7 -18.63 6.09 1.08
CA ASN A 7 -20.07 5.85 1.09
C ASN A 7 -20.82 6.92 1.90
N HIS A 8 -20.33 7.27 3.08
CA HIS A 8 -20.94 8.30 3.93
C HIS A 8 -20.94 9.68 3.25
N LEU A 9 -19.89 10.00 2.50
CA LEU A 9 -19.78 11.19 1.66
C LEU A 9 -20.57 11.10 0.35
N SER A 10 -21.40 10.07 0.18
CA SER A 10 -22.29 9.86 -0.97
C SER A 10 -21.58 9.66 -2.32
N PHE A 11 -20.32 9.23 -2.30
CA PHE A 11 -19.67 8.74 -3.52
C PHE A 11 -20.28 7.41 -3.96
N ASP A 12 -20.44 7.22 -5.27
CA ASP A 12 -20.67 5.89 -5.84
C ASP A 12 -19.37 5.09 -5.73
N VAL A 13 -19.28 4.23 -4.71
CA VAL A 13 -18.07 3.47 -4.38
C VAL A 13 -18.34 1.98 -4.25
N LYS A 14 -17.45 1.19 -4.85
CA LYS A 14 -17.44 -0.28 -4.79
C LYS A 14 -16.23 -0.72 -3.98
N LEU A 15 -16.46 -1.61 -3.01
CA LEU A 15 -15.38 -2.37 -2.39
C LEU A 15 -14.99 -3.49 -3.35
N CYS A 16 -13.72 -3.56 -3.74
CA CYS A 16 -13.23 -4.48 -4.75
C CYS A 16 -11.97 -5.19 -4.25
N SER A 17 -11.65 -6.32 -4.86
CA SER A 17 -10.37 -6.97 -4.63
C SER A 17 -9.32 -6.55 -5.66
N ALA A 18 -8.07 -6.62 -5.27
CA ALA A 18 -6.94 -6.55 -6.18
C ALA A 18 -5.90 -7.57 -5.74
N ASP A 19 -5.41 -8.44 -6.62
CA ASP A 19 -4.34 -9.36 -6.24
C ASP A 19 -3.67 -10.03 -7.44
N MET A 20 -2.58 -10.75 -7.14
CA MET A 20 -1.89 -11.75 -7.94
C MET A 20 -2.40 -13.18 -7.68
N LYS A 21 -2.92 -13.47 -6.47
CA LYS A 21 -3.27 -14.83 -6.02
C LYS A 21 -4.76 -15.01 -5.75
N ASN A 22 -5.20 -16.26 -5.67
CA ASN A 22 -6.49 -16.65 -5.11
C ASN A 22 -6.24 -17.40 -3.78
N PRO A 23 -6.94 -17.05 -2.69
CA PRO A 23 -7.90 -15.95 -2.59
C PRO A 23 -7.22 -14.57 -2.73
N ASP A 24 -7.96 -13.57 -3.19
CA ASP A 24 -7.48 -12.19 -3.19
C ASP A 24 -7.30 -11.71 -1.75
N VAL A 25 -6.14 -11.13 -1.45
CA VAL A 25 -5.80 -10.63 -0.13
C VAL A 25 -5.75 -9.11 -0.02
N HIS A 26 -5.60 -8.40 -1.13
CA HIS A 26 -5.61 -6.94 -1.13
C HIS A 26 -6.98 -6.34 -1.53
N ILE A 27 -7.34 -5.26 -0.84
CA ILE A 27 -8.65 -4.60 -0.90
C ILE A 27 -8.47 -3.18 -1.43
N ILE A 28 -9.25 -2.82 -2.44
CA ILE A 28 -9.26 -1.50 -3.05
C ILE A 28 -10.68 -0.94 -3.12
N ASN A 29 -10.79 0.35 -3.41
CA ASN A 29 -12.06 0.98 -3.75
C ASN A 29 -12.07 1.35 -5.23
N ILE A 30 -13.22 1.23 -5.86
CA ILE A 30 -13.47 1.85 -7.16
C ILE A 30 -14.56 2.88 -6.98
N VAL A 31 -14.24 4.13 -7.30
CA VAL A 31 -15.15 5.28 -7.17
C VAL A 31 -15.56 5.76 -8.54
N THR A 32 -16.85 6.02 -8.73
CA THR A 32 -17.39 6.66 -9.94
C THR A 32 -17.62 8.14 -9.68
N VAL A 33 -17.01 9.01 -10.50
CA VAL A 33 -17.27 10.45 -10.52
C VAL A 33 -17.55 10.85 -11.97
N GLU A 34 -18.68 11.53 -12.23
CA GLU A 34 -19.06 11.96 -13.59
C GLU A 34 -19.01 10.81 -14.63
N LYS A 35 -19.50 9.63 -14.26
CA LYS A 35 -19.49 8.40 -15.09
C LYS A 35 -18.09 7.87 -15.43
N ARG A 36 -17.04 8.32 -14.74
CA ARG A 36 -15.67 7.82 -14.86
C ARG A 36 -15.27 7.06 -13.62
N GLU A 37 -14.63 5.91 -13.79
CA GLU A 37 -14.19 5.06 -12.68
C GLU A 37 -12.71 5.29 -12.35
N TYR A 38 -12.43 5.37 -11.05
CA TYR A 38 -11.10 5.56 -10.48
C TYR A 38 -10.80 4.49 -9.43
N ILE A 39 -9.58 3.95 -9.42
CA ILE A 39 -9.08 3.13 -8.33
C ILE A 39 -8.62 4.06 -7.21
N VAL A 40 -9.13 3.84 -6.00
CA VAL A 40 -8.70 4.54 -4.79
C VAL A 40 -8.15 3.51 -3.82
N ASP A 41 -6.83 3.56 -3.63
CA ASP A 41 -6.08 2.59 -2.85
C ASP A 41 -5.07 3.29 -1.94
N GLY A 42 -5.45 3.43 -0.66
CA GLY A 42 -4.57 3.92 0.39
C GLY A 42 -3.92 2.80 1.22
N GLY A 43 -4.13 1.53 0.84
CA GLY A 43 -3.69 0.36 1.61
C GLY A 43 -2.44 -0.31 1.06
N TYR A 44 -2.07 -0.03 -0.20
CA TYR A 44 -0.98 -0.72 -0.89
C TYR A 44 0.44 -0.27 -0.50
N ALA A 45 0.56 0.74 0.37
CA ALA A 45 1.83 1.39 0.71
C ALA A 45 2.59 1.89 -0.54
N ALA A 46 1.86 2.57 -1.44
CA ALA A 46 2.37 3.23 -2.64
C ALA A 46 1.90 4.70 -2.72
N PRO A 47 2.58 5.57 -3.49
CA PRO A 47 2.33 7.01 -3.54
C PRO A 47 1.11 7.37 -4.42
N PHE A 48 -0.03 6.71 -4.23
CA PHE A 48 -1.27 7.05 -4.93
C PHE A 48 -1.94 8.23 -4.24
N LEU A 49 -1.34 9.41 -4.39
CA LEU A 49 -1.85 10.66 -3.84
C LEU A 49 -3.10 11.17 -4.58
N GLU A 50 -3.33 10.65 -5.77
CA GLU A 50 -4.49 10.94 -6.62
C GLU A 50 -5.22 9.65 -7.00
N PRO A 51 -6.56 9.67 -7.17
CA PRO A 51 -7.31 8.54 -7.69
C PRO A 51 -6.81 8.07 -9.07
N LEU A 52 -6.58 6.77 -9.23
CA LEU A 52 -5.99 6.25 -10.46
C LEU A 52 -7.06 6.03 -11.54
N PRO A 53 -6.95 6.62 -12.73
CA PRO A 53 -7.95 6.48 -13.78
C PRO A 53 -7.98 5.05 -14.33
N ARG A 54 -9.18 4.47 -14.51
CA ARG A 54 -9.30 3.11 -15.07
C ARG A 54 -9.43 3.08 -16.59
N PHE A 55 -10.05 4.09 -17.18
CA PHE A 55 -10.27 4.17 -18.63
C PHE A 55 -9.08 4.85 -19.31
N LEU A 56 -8.01 4.08 -19.45
CA LEU A 56 -6.75 4.51 -20.03
C LEU A 56 -6.59 4.02 -21.47
N LYS A 57 -6.01 4.86 -22.34
CA LYS A 57 -5.54 4.44 -23.68
C LYS A 57 -4.09 3.96 -23.66
N ASN A 58 -3.29 4.56 -22.78
CA ASN A 58 -1.86 4.30 -22.62
C ASN A 58 -1.55 4.08 -21.13
N ASP A 59 -0.37 3.55 -20.86
CA ASP A 59 0.15 3.41 -19.50
C ASP A 59 0.09 4.74 -18.72
N HIS A 60 -0.38 4.67 -17.49
CA HIS A 60 -0.31 5.78 -16.53
C HIS A 60 0.82 5.51 -15.55
N VAL A 61 1.81 6.41 -15.52
CA VAL A 61 3.05 6.23 -14.75
C VAL A 61 3.08 7.16 -13.56
N ILE A 62 3.41 6.61 -12.39
CA ILE A 62 3.57 7.32 -11.13
C ILE A 62 5.02 7.10 -10.70
N ASN A 63 5.75 8.18 -10.42
CA ASN A 63 7.13 8.11 -9.96
C ASN A 63 7.28 8.85 -8.64
N LEU A 64 8.06 8.30 -7.72
CA LEU A 64 8.49 8.98 -6.51
C LEU A 64 9.85 8.44 -6.05
N GLY A 65 10.90 9.23 -6.23
CA GLY A 65 12.28 8.79 -5.99
C GLY A 65 12.59 7.49 -6.76
N PRO A 66 12.99 6.40 -6.07
CA PRO A 66 13.33 5.11 -6.71
C PRO A 66 12.09 4.30 -7.13
N GLU A 67 10.91 4.67 -6.67
CA GLU A 67 9.66 3.97 -6.90
C GLU A 67 9.04 4.38 -8.23
N LYS A 68 8.60 3.39 -9.01
CA LYS A 68 7.84 3.57 -10.25
C LYS A 68 6.68 2.60 -10.30
N PHE A 69 5.47 3.14 -10.42
CA PHE A 69 4.26 2.35 -10.63
C PHE A 69 3.71 2.61 -12.03
N ILE A 70 3.24 1.54 -12.68
CA ILE A 70 2.67 1.61 -14.02
C ILE A 70 1.28 0.97 -14.01
N LEU A 71 0.25 1.80 -14.16
CA LEU A 71 -1.12 1.33 -14.37
C LEU A 71 -1.35 1.11 -15.86
N LYS A 72 -1.61 -0.14 -16.24
CA LYS A 72 -1.92 -0.53 -17.61
C LYS A 72 -3.38 -0.22 -17.96
N PRO A 73 -3.69 0.01 -19.26
CA PRO A 73 -5.05 -0.01 -19.76
C PRO A 73 -5.82 -1.26 -19.33
N GLN A 74 -7.15 -1.13 -19.23
CA GLN A 74 -8.01 -2.27 -18.96
C GLN A 74 -7.85 -3.35 -20.02
N ASN A 75 -7.81 -4.61 -19.59
CA ASN A 75 -7.93 -5.74 -20.51
C ASN A 75 -9.39 -5.94 -20.98
N LYS A 76 -9.62 -6.91 -21.88
CA LYS A 76 -10.95 -7.25 -22.41
C LYS A 76 -12.00 -7.62 -21.34
N ASN A 77 -11.57 -8.00 -20.13
CA ASN A 77 -12.43 -8.34 -19.01
C ASN A 77 -12.63 -7.14 -18.05
N GLY A 78 -12.16 -5.94 -18.43
CA GLY A 78 -12.23 -4.73 -17.61
C GLY A 78 -11.27 -4.71 -16.43
N LEU A 79 -10.26 -5.61 -16.36
CA LEU A 79 -9.30 -5.63 -15.25
C LEU A 79 -8.14 -4.68 -15.53
N SER A 80 -7.65 -3.99 -14.49
CA SER A 80 -6.51 -3.07 -14.60
C SER A 80 -5.30 -3.65 -13.87
N LYS A 81 -4.16 -3.79 -14.55
CA LYS A 81 -2.91 -4.27 -13.94
C LYS A 81 -2.08 -3.08 -13.47
N LEU A 82 -1.61 -3.11 -12.22
CA LEU A 82 -0.65 -2.16 -11.69
C LEU A 82 0.68 -2.86 -11.44
N GLU A 83 1.75 -2.42 -12.09
CA GLU A 83 3.11 -2.92 -11.91
C GLU A 83 3.91 -2.00 -11.00
N HIS A 84 4.77 -2.57 -10.16
CA HIS A 84 5.70 -1.85 -9.30
C HIS A 84 7.14 -2.19 -9.68
N TYR A 85 7.94 -1.14 -9.87
CA TYR A 85 9.37 -1.17 -10.08
C TYR A 85 10.09 -0.33 -9.04
N TYR A 86 11.24 -0.80 -8.57
CA TYR A 86 12.12 -0.06 -7.67
C TYR A 86 13.52 -0.02 -8.28
N ASN A 87 14.11 1.17 -8.43
CA ASN A 87 15.37 1.37 -9.15
C ASN A 87 15.40 0.75 -10.56
N GLY A 88 14.26 0.78 -11.25
CA GLY A 88 14.09 0.19 -12.58
C GLY A 88 13.90 -1.32 -12.62
N GLU A 89 14.06 -2.02 -11.49
CA GLU A 89 13.81 -3.45 -11.38
C GLU A 89 12.36 -3.75 -11.03
N PHE A 90 11.76 -4.73 -11.71
CA PHE A 90 10.42 -5.19 -11.40
C PHE A 90 10.36 -5.85 -10.01
N LYS A 91 9.42 -5.44 -9.16
CA LYS A 91 9.25 -5.97 -7.80
C LYS A 91 7.99 -6.80 -7.65
N HIS A 92 6.83 -6.26 -8.00
CA HIS A 92 5.57 -7.01 -7.97
C HIS A 92 4.47 -6.29 -8.76
N TRP A 93 3.25 -6.82 -8.72
CA TRP A 93 2.08 -6.24 -9.37
C TRP A 93 0.80 -6.62 -8.63
N TYR A 94 -0.33 -5.99 -8.98
CA TYR A 94 -1.65 -6.58 -8.71
C TYR A 94 -2.59 -6.36 -9.90
N THR A 95 -3.70 -7.09 -9.90
CA THR A 95 -4.80 -6.86 -10.85
C THR A 95 -6.04 -6.37 -10.11
N ALA A 96 -6.46 -5.13 -10.37
CA ALA A 96 -7.72 -4.58 -9.86
C ALA A 96 -8.92 -5.25 -10.55
N LYS A 97 -9.80 -5.83 -9.75
CA LYS A 97 -11.00 -6.55 -10.22
C LYS A 97 -12.24 -5.71 -9.88
N PRO A 98 -12.97 -5.19 -10.88
CA PRO A 98 -14.05 -4.24 -10.63
C PRO A 98 -15.34 -4.83 -10.10
N LYS A 99 -15.41 -6.16 -9.96
CA LYS A 99 -16.56 -6.83 -9.36
C LYS A 99 -16.65 -6.42 -7.89
N PRO A 100 -17.77 -5.84 -7.44
CA PRO A 100 -17.97 -5.53 -6.03
C PRO A 100 -17.91 -6.81 -5.18
N ARG A 101 -17.34 -6.70 -3.99
CA ARG A 101 -17.24 -7.77 -2.99
C ARG A 101 -17.69 -7.26 -1.62
N GLY A 102 -18.31 -8.13 -0.83
CA GLY A 102 -18.62 -7.84 0.57
C GLY A 102 -17.38 -7.97 1.44
N ILE A 103 -17.27 -7.15 2.50
CA ILE A 103 -16.17 -7.26 3.48
C ILE A 103 -16.10 -8.66 4.12
N GLU A 104 -17.27 -9.30 4.25
CA GLU A 104 -17.43 -10.67 4.75
C GLU A 104 -16.60 -11.69 3.96
N GLU A 105 -16.44 -11.47 2.66
CA GLU A 105 -15.67 -12.37 1.79
C GLU A 105 -14.14 -12.29 2.04
N PHE A 106 -13.68 -11.28 2.77
CA PHE A 106 -12.27 -11.11 3.15
C PHE A 106 -11.99 -11.57 4.57
N ARG A 107 -13.01 -11.95 5.36
CA ARG A 107 -12.83 -12.33 6.78
C ARG A 107 -11.83 -13.45 6.98
N GLY A 108 -11.84 -14.46 6.11
CA GLY A 108 -10.89 -15.57 6.15
C GLY A 108 -9.46 -15.08 6.00
N VAL A 109 -9.18 -14.31 4.94
CA VAL A 109 -7.85 -13.74 4.70
C VAL A 109 -7.43 -12.78 5.81
N ILE A 110 -8.33 -11.92 6.29
CA ILE A 110 -8.04 -11.02 7.40
C ILE A 110 -7.63 -11.84 8.62
N LYS A 111 -8.35 -12.90 8.96
CA LYS A 111 -7.99 -13.80 10.05
C LYS A 111 -6.62 -14.44 9.83
N ASP A 112 -6.36 -14.96 8.63
CA ASP A 112 -5.09 -15.59 8.28
C ASP A 112 -3.91 -14.60 8.32
N SER A 113 -4.16 -13.30 8.11
CA SER A 113 -3.13 -12.26 8.20
C SER A 113 -2.57 -12.05 9.61
N TYR A 114 -3.22 -12.62 10.64
CA TYR A 114 -2.75 -12.63 12.02
C TYR A 114 -2.06 -13.94 12.43
N SER A 115 -1.79 -14.87 11.50
CA SER A 115 -1.05 -16.09 11.82
C SER A 115 0.40 -15.78 12.17
N ASP A 116 1.02 -16.63 13.00
CA ASP A 116 2.41 -16.45 13.45
C ASP A 116 3.43 -16.43 12.29
N ASP A 117 3.10 -17.07 11.16
CA ASP A 117 3.91 -17.11 9.95
C ASP A 117 3.55 -16.02 8.93
N ALA A 118 2.50 -15.24 9.16
CA ALA A 118 2.09 -14.17 8.26
C ALA A 118 3.18 -13.10 8.15
N MET A 119 3.43 -12.62 6.93
CA MET A 119 4.49 -11.65 6.64
C MET A 119 4.43 -10.43 7.57
N PHE A 120 3.24 -9.83 7.71
CA PHE A 120 3.05 -8.61 8.49
C PHE A 120 3.07 -8.83 10.01
N MET A 121 3.02 -10.08 10.46
CA MET A 121 3.27 -10.44 11.87
C MET A 121 4.75 -10.66 12.18
N ASN A 122 5.63 -10.54 11.19
CA ASN A 122 7.07 -10.81 11.31
C ASN A 122 7.97 -9.68 10.80
N ILE A 123 7.39 -8.54 10.44
CA ILE A 123 8.12 -7.35 9.99
C ILE A 123 7.59 -6.11 10.70
N PHE A 124 8.45 -5.11 10.82
CA PHE A 124 8.02 -3.77 11.22
C PHE A 124 8.01 -2.88 9.98
N ARG A 125 6.84 -2.41 9.53
CA ARG A 125 6.74 -1.55 8.34
C ARG A 125 5.81 -0.37 8.57
N ILE A 126 6.30 0.82 8.29
CA ILE A 126 5.49 2.05 8.23
C ILE A 126 5.89 2.77 6.94
N THR A 127 4.89 3.25 6.21
CA THR A 127 5.11 4.01 4.98
C THR A 127 4.20 5.23 4.99
N ARG A 128 4.79 6.39 4.70
CA ARG A 128 4.09 7.67 4.59
C ARG A 128 4.53 8.36 3.32
N PHE A 129 3.59 8.93 2.59
CA PHE A 129 3.85 9.70 1.38
C PHE A 129 3.42 11.15 1.58
N THR A 130 4.13 12.06 0.94
CA THR A 130 3.80 13.48 0.82
C THR A 130 3.88 13.88 -0.65
N GLY A 131 3.38 15.06 -1.02
CA GLY A 131 3.45 15.54 -2.41
C GLY A 131 4.86 15.65 -2.99
N ASN A 132 5.90 15.65 -2.16
CA ASN A 132 7.30 15.80 -2.56
C ASN A 132 8.22 14.67 -2.08
N GLY A 133 7.70 13.62 -1.45
CA GLY A 133 8.57 12.64 -0.80
C GLY A 133 7.87 11.45 -0.15
N SER A 134 8.68 10.61 0.49
CA SER A 134 8.22 9.47 1.28
C SER A 134 9.11 9.26 2.49
N LEU A 135 8.51 8.66 3.52
CA LEU A 135 9.17 8.12 4.68
C LEU A 135 8.82 6.64 4.76
N VAL A 136 9.82 5.78 4.84
CA VAL A 136 9.66 4.34 4.93
C VAL A 136 10.49 3.84 6.10
N MET A 137 9.83 3.33 7.13
CA MET A 137 10.47 2.53 8.17
C MET A 137 10.24 1.07 7.82
N ARG A 138 11.31 0.30 7.71
CA ARG A 138 11.26 -1.12 7.38
C ARG A 138 12.29 -1.86 8.21
N ASN A 139 11.82 -2.65 9.18
CA ASN A 139 12.63 -3.31 10.18
C ASN A 139 13.56 -2.29 10.87
N LEU A 140 14.87 -2.47 10.71
CA LEU A 140 15.89 -1.59 11.28
C LEU A 140 16.36 -0.51 10.30
N GLN A 141 15.65 -0.28 9.20
CA GLN A 141 16.03 0.70 8.18
C GLN A 141 15.01 1.80 8.07
N PHE A 142 15.50 3.04 8.06
CA PHE A 142 14.71 4.22 7.76
C PHE A 142 15.18 4.83 6.44
N THR A 143 14.26 4.95 5.50
CA THR A 143 14.46 5.59 4.20
C THR A 143 13.62 6.85 4.12
N GLU A 144 14.27 7.96 3.77
CA GLU A 144 13.65 9.26 3.51
C GLU A 144 13.94 9.65 2.07
N THR A 145 12.88 9.91 1.30
CA THR A 145 12.95 10.39 -0.08
C THR A 145 12.38 11.80 -0.15
N THR A 146 13.12 12.73 -0.74
CA THR A 146 12.66 14.09 -1.06
C THR A 146 13.06 14.44 -2.49
N GLY A 147 12.08 14.59 -3.38
CA GLY A 147 12.32 14.73 -4.81
C GLY A 147 13.07 13.53 -5.38
N LEU A 148 14.31 13.76 -5.84
CA LEU A 148 15.21 12.72 -6.35
C LEU A 148 16.21 12.21 -5.31
N LEU A 149 16.33 12.88 -4.16
CA LEU A 149 17.26 12.47 -3.10
C LEU A 149 16.60 11.36 -2.27
N THR A 150 17.32 10.26 -2.08
CA THR A 150 16.91 9.16 -1.18
C THR A 150 18.07 8.82 -0.26
N THR A 151 17.80 8.81 1.03
CA THR A 151 18.77 8.45 2.07
C THR A 151 18.20 7.30 2.88
N THR A 152 19.00 6.25 3.07
CA THR A 152 18.67 5.14 3.96
C THR A 152 19.70 5.07 5.06
N ILE A 153 19.25 4.91 6.30
CA ILE A 153 20.09 4.69 7.47
C ILE A 153 19.64 3.43 8.21
N ASP A 154 20.59 2.75 8.82
CA ASP A 154 20.30 1.73 9.83
C ASP A 154 19.97 2.42 11.16
N VAL A 155 18.96 1.88 11.85
CA VAL A 155 18.38 2.42 13.07
C VAL A 155 18.47 1.36 14.16
N PRO A 156 19.15 1.64 15.29
CA PRO A 156 19.10 0.75 16.44
C PRO A 156 17.65 0.51 16.87
N ARG A 157 17.32 -0.75 17.17
CA ARG A 157 15.94 -1.15 17.50
C ARG A 157 15.28 -0.27 18.57
N ASN A 158 16.05 0.13 19.58
CA ASN A 158 15.58 0.96 20.69
C ASN A 158 15.24 2.41 20.28
N ASP A 159 15.76 2.88 19.15
CA ASP A 159 15.56 4.25 18.66
C ASP A 159 14.34 4.36 17.73
N ILE A 160 13.83 3.22 17.23
CA ILE A 160 12.68 3.19 16.30
C ILE A 160 11.46 3.94 16.86
N PRO A 161 11.01 3.74 18.12
CA PRO A 161 9.86 4.47 18.65
C PRO A 161 10.00 5.99 18.57
N GLY A 162 11.20 6.52 18.81
CA GLY A 162 11.48 7.96 18.69
C GLY A 162 11.41 8.46 17.24
N ILE A 163 11.88 7.66 16.28
CA ILE A 163 11.73 7.98 14.85
C ILE A 163 10.25 7.94 14.45
N VAL A 164 9.48 6.95 14.92
CA VAL A 164 8.05 6.83 14.61
C VAL A 164 7.27 8.06 15.11
N GLU A 165 7.56 8.53 16.31
CA GLU A 165 6.93 9.73 16.85
C GLU A 165 7.31 10.99 16.08
N THR A 166 8.60 11.23 15.89
CA THR A 166 9.09 12.48 15.31
C THR A 166 8.85 12.59 13.81
N LYS A 167 9.00 11.49 13.05
CA LYS A 167 8.92 11.49 11.57
C LYS A 167 7.54 11.07 11.06
N PHE A 168 6.89 10.11 11.70
CA PHE A 168 5.59 9.59 11.25
C PHE A 168 4.40 10.20 12.00
N SER A 169 4.65 10.98 13.05
CA SER A 169 3.59 11.60 13.86
C SER A 169 2.64 10.55 14.48
N MET A 170 3.18 9.37 14.80
CA MET A 170 2.48 8.27 15.44
C MET A 170 2.99 8.09 16.88
N PRO A 171 2.14 7.75 17.87
CA PRO A 171 2.60 7.62 19.25
C PRO A 171 3.74 6.59 19.39
N ALA A 172 4.85 6.98 20.05
CA ALA A 172 6.00 6.11 20.26
C ALA A 172 5.62 4.78 20.95
N ALA A 173 4.67 4.83 21.88
CA ALA A 173 4.19 3.66 22.62
C ALA A 173 3.64 2.55 21.72
N VAL A 174 2.95 2.91 20.62
CA VAL A 174 2.40 1.92 19.67
C VAL A 174 3.52 1.18 18.94
N ALA A 175 4.58 1.91 18.54
CA ALA A 175 5.75 1.30 17.92
C ALA A 175 6.51 0.42 18.91
N ALA A 176 6.69 0.88 20.15
CA ALA A 176 7.36 0.13 21.20
C ALA A 176 6.63 -1.18 21.53
N GLU A 177 5.30 -1.15 21.63
CA GLU A 177 4.47 -2.34 21.85
C GLU A 177 4.60 -3.34 20.70
N ALA A 178 4.43 -2.89 19.45
CA ALA A 178 4.57 -3.75 18.28
C ALA A 178 5.97 -4.37 18.19
N LEU A 179 7.03 -3.58 18.41
CA LEU A 179 8.40 -4.09 18.47
C LEU A 179 8.60 -5.05 19.64
N GLY A 180 7.95 -4.86 20.78
CA GLY A 180 8.02 -5.78 21.92
C GLY A 180 7.49 -7.18 21.59
N THR A 181 6.53 -7.27 20.65
CA THR A 181 5.96 -8.55 20.21
C THR A 181 6.77 -9.26 19.12
N LEU A 182 7.64 -8.54 18.40
CA LEU A 182 8.42 -9.10 17.29
C LEU A 182 9.75 -9.65 17.81
N THR A 183 9.95 -10.97 17.88
CA THR A 183 11.25 -11.52 18.25
C THR A 183 12.26 -11.34 17.11
N ASP A 184 11.85 -11.68 15.90
CA ASP A 184 12.64 -11.58 14.68
C ASP A 184 12.09 -10.48 13.76
N LEU A 185 12.98 -9.90 12.95
CA LEU A 185 12.64 -8.97 11.88
C LEU A 185 13.00 -9.63 10.56
N LYS A 186 12.05 -10.36 9.98
CA LYS A 186 12.29 -11.10 8.74
C LYS A 186 12.58 -10.13 7.61
N ASP A 187 13.60 -10.45 6.82
CA ASP A 187 13.79 -9.76 5.56
C ASP A 187 12.66 -10.15 4.60
N THR A 188 12.18 -9.18 3.83
CA THR A 188 11.10 -9.39 2.86
C THR A 188 11.64 -9.03 1.48
N PHE A 189 11.18 -9.68 0.41
CA PHE A 189 11.66 -9.42 -0.96
C PHE A 189 13.15 -9.73 -1.25
N ASN A 190 13.74 -10.75 -0.60
CA ASN A 190 14.87 -11.50 -1.19
C ASN A 190 14.33 -12.57 -2.15
#